data_AF-K1S9D4-F1
#
_entry.id   AF-K1S9D4-F1
#
_cell.length_a   1.000
_cell.length_b   1.000
_cell.length_c   1.000
_cell.angle_alpha   90.00
_cell.angle_beta   90.00
_cell.angle_gamma   90.00
#
_symmetry.space_group_name_H-M   'P 1'
#
loop_
_entity.id
_entity.type
_entity.pdbx_description
1 polymer ?
#
loop_
_entity_poly.entity_id
_entity_poly.type
_entity_poly.pdbx_seq_one_letter_code
_entity_poly.pdbx_strand_id
1 'polypeptide(L)' 'MALFHFTVTQTKRSKGQSAIASAAYRSGEKLYSEYYGEYSDYT' A
#
# COMPACT_ATOMS: atom_id res chain seq x y z
N MET A 1 5.42 -25.86 18.82
CA MET A 1 5.94 -25.79 17.44
C MET A 1 5.63 -24.42 16.90
N ALA A 2 6.63 -23.69 16.41
CA ALA A 2 6.41 -22.38 15.80
C ALA A 2 6.12 -22.56 14.30
N LEU A 3 5.13 -21.84 13.79
CA LEU A 3 4.82 -21.77 12.37
C LEU A 3 5.61 -20.61 11.75
N PHE A 4 6.33 -20.89 10.66
CA PHE A 4 6.94 -19.86 9.83
C PHE A 4 5.97 -19.47 8.71
N HIS A 5 5.69 -18.17 8.58
CA HIS A 5 4.85 -17.63 7.51
C HIS A 5 5.54 -16.45 6.85
N PHE A 6 5.77 -16.58 5.54
CA PHE A 6 6.34 -15.53 4.69
C PHE A 6 5.54 -15.48 3.39
N THR A 7 5.05 -14.29 3.05
CA THR A 7 4.35 -14.05 1.78
C THR A 7 4.83 -12.75 1.16
N VAL A 8 4.95 -12.77 -0.16
CA VAL A 8 5.31 -11.60 -0.96
C VAL A 8 4.41 -11.54 -2.18
N THR A 9 3.83 -10.38 -2.43
CA THR A 9 3.05 -10.10 -3.63
C THR A 9 3.48 -8.75 -4.20
N GLN A 10 3.60 -8.69 -5.52
CA GLN A 10 4.03 -7.48 -6.20
C GLN A 10 2.85 -6.51 -6.35
N THR A 11 3.05 -5.24 -5.96
CA THR A 11 2.11 -4.15 -6.25
C THR A 11 2.11 -3.84 -7.74
N LYS A 12 0.96 -3.96 -8.40
CA LYS A 12 0.81 -3.76 -9.85
C LYS A 12 -0.28 -2.75 -10.18
N ARG A 13 0.11 -1.68 -10.87
CA ARG A 13 -0.82 -0.63 -11.33
C ARG A 13 -1.88 -1.15 -12.29
N SER A 14 -1.54 -2.13 -13.14
CA SER A 14 -2.51 -2.75 -14.07
C SER A 14 -3.66 -3.48 -13.36
N LYS A 15 -3.52 -3.78 -12.06
CA LYS A 15 -4.58 -4.34 -11.22
C LYS A 15 -5.27 -3.30 -10.34
N GLY A 16 -5.08 -2.00 -10.63
CA GLY A 16 -5.63 -0.91 -9.82
C GLY A 16 -4.93 -0.69 -8.49
N GLN A 17 -3.76 -1.29 -8.26
CA GLN A 17 -3.01 -1.12 -7.02
C GLN A 17 -2.08 0.11 -7.07
N SER A 18 -1.89 0.76 -5.92
CA SER A 18 -1.01 1.93 -5.77
C SER A 18 0.00 1.71 -4.65
N ALA A 19 1.25 2.11 -4.90
CA ALA A 19 2.32 2.04 -3.90
C ALA A 19 2.06 3.02 -2.74
N ILE A 20 1.61 4.25 -3.04
CA ILE A 20 1.27 5.26 -2.04
C ILE A 20 0.10 4.81 -1.18
N ALA A 21 -0.97 4.30 -1.79
CA ALA A 21 -2.11 3.77 -1.05
C ALA A 21 -1.71 2.59 -0.15
N SER A 22 -0.88 1.69 -0.65
CA SER A 22 -0.38 0.54 0.13
C SER A 22 0.52 0.99 1.29
N ALA A 23 1.32 2.03 1.10
CA ALA A 23 2.16 2.59 2.15
C ALA A 23 1.32 3.28 3.23
N ALA A 24 0.40 4.17 2.82
CA ALA A 24 -0.53 4.87 3.70
C ALA A 24 -1.33 3.89 4.58
N TYR A 25 -1.85 2.81 3.98
CA TYR A 25 -2.57 1.76 4.71
C TYR A 25 -1.71 1.02 5.75
N ARG A 26 -0.41 0.81 5.47
CA ARG A 26 0.49 0.08 6.37
C ARG A 26 1.07 0.96 7.47
N SER A 27 1.34 2.24 7.18
CA SER A 27 1.81 3.19 8.19
C SER A 27 0.67 3.78 9.01
N GLY A 28 -0.58 3.69 8.54
CA GLY A 28 -1.72 4.36 9.19
C GLY A 28 -1.61 5.88 9.08
N GLU A 29 -1.13 6.36 7.93
CA GLU A 29 -0.89 7.78 7.68
C GLU A 29 -1.64 8.25 6.44
N LYS A 30 -1.83 9.57 6.35
CA LYS A 30 -2.30 10.23 5.14
C LYS A 30 -1.11 10.55 4.23
N LEU A 31 -1.07 9.94 3.04
CA LEU A 31 -0.02 10.18 2.05
C LEU A 31 -0.59 10.73 0.74
N TYR A 32 0.15 11.65 0.12
CA TYR A 32 -0.21 12.24 -1.16
C TYR A 32 0.44 11.46 -2.32
N SER A 33 -0.31 11.24 -3.40
CA SER A 33 0.20 10.68 -4.64
C SER A 33 0.31 11.77 -5.71
N GLU A 34 1.53 12.17 -6.04
CA GLU A 34 1.79 13.16 -7.12
C GLU A 34 1.29 12.66 -8.48
N TYR A 35 1.39 11.35 -8.75
CA TYR A 35 0.97 10.76 -10.02
C TYR A 35 -0.55 10.85 -10.25
N TYR A 36 -1.34 10.63 -9.19
CA TYR A 36 -2.80 10.66 -9.26
C TYR A 36 -3.39 12.00 -8.82
N GLY A 37 -2.60 12.87 -8.21
CA GLY A 37 -3.05 14.16 -7.70
C GLY A 37 -3.91 14.05 -6.44
N GLU A 38 -3.91 12.89 -5.76
CA GLU A 38 -4.90 12.53 -4.73
C GLU A 38 -4.24 12.09 -3.42
N TYR A 39 -4.97 12.23 -2.30
CA TYR A 39 -4.57 11.71 -1.00
C TYR A 39 -5.13 10.31 -0.77
N SER A 40 -4.28 9.41 -0.27
CA SER A 40 -4.68 8.15 0.35
C SER A 40 -4.67 8.35 1.86
N ASP A 41 -5.85 8.32 2.48
CA ASP A 41 -6.05 8.57 3.91
C ASP A 41 -6.59 7.31 4.58
N TYR A 42 -5.75 6.68 5.40
CA TYR A 42 -6.07 5.45 6.15
C TYR A 42 -5.71 5.60 7.64
N THR A 43 -5.79 6.84 8.14
CA THR A 43 -5.59 7.18 9.56
C THR A 43 -6.79 6.76 10.42
#